data_AF-A0A7C3JTM7-F1
#
_entry.id   AF-A0A7C3JTM7-F1
#
_cell.length_a   1.000
_cell.length_b   1.000
_cell.length_c   1.000
_cell.angle_alpha   90.00
_cell.angle_beta   90.00
_cell.angle_gamma   90.00
#
_symmetry.space_group_name_H-M   'P 1'
#
loop_
_entity.id
_entity.type
_entity.pdbx_description
1 polymer ?
#
loop_
_entity_poly.entity_id
_entity_poly.type
_entity_poly.pdbx_seq_one_letter_code
_entity_poly.pdbx_strand_id
1 'polypeptide(L)'
;MLKPEQAAGHPDASVLERAIGSKPDIEIDIRNELLKDGDAILLCSDGLSGYVTDGQIESVLRSRGTVRETTENLVKLALDNGGNDNVTVQLIQYGTRRETQAVRDTQPVKLTPKPAPAPRRFPAQREGAPRRTLAAFAIAGIVAASAATLFLFWNARNTGELRTAREGTKSLEQKLQAANAAKDEAAKQAEILREELRAAGQSAKTTTDNLKKELRTANAEKEKAVKDGEELKKQLATAKQSAKTSAEKIQKQLQAADAAKEKALTEVRDLRQQLEGKERDLQQARKQLEGVTKANKASPAAQETPPAKGPTGTAPAAGAKEGS
;
A
#
# COMPACT_ATOMS: atom_id res chain seq x y z
N MET A 1 6.59 16.16 27.39
CA MET A 1 5.71 15.27 26.60
C MET A 1 4.27 15.67 26.86
N LEU A 2 3.49 15.89 25.80
CA LEU A 2 2.06 16.19 25.88
C LEU A 2 1.28 14.91 26.22
N LYS A 3 0.13 15.05 26.91
CA LYS A 3 -0.80 13.92 27.06
C LYS A 3 -1.45 13.62 25.69
N PRO A 4 -1.84 12.37 25.38
CA PRO A 4 -2.43 12.00 24.09
C PRO A 4 -3.61 12.89 23.66
N GLU A 5 -4.46 13.26 24.62
CA GLU A 5 -5.61 14.14 24.41
C GLU A 5 -5.23 15.58 24.01
N GLN A 6 -4.04 16.03 24.41
CA GLN A 6 -3.51 17.37 24.11
C GLN A 6 -2.71 17.40 22.80
N ALA A 7 -2.28 16.23 22.30
CA ALA A 7 -1.51 16.11 21.07
C ALA A 7 -2.39 16.29 19.82
N ALA A 8 -3.64 15.81 19.83
CA ALA A 8 -4.55 15.89 18.68
C ALA A 8 -4.95 17.33 18.30
N GLY A 9 -4.88 18.28 19.25
CA GLY A 9 -5.19 19.70 19.02
C GLY A 9 -3.95 20.59 18.88
N HIS A 10 -2.75 20.02 18.81
CA HIS A 10 -1.51 20.79 18.73
C HIS A 10 -1.34 21.39 17.33
N PRO A 11 -0.89 22.65 17.19
CA PRO A 11 -0.67 23.28 15.88
C PRO A 11 0.31 22.49 14.98
N ASP A 12 1.25 21.77 15.59
CA ASP A 12 2.23 20.95 14.87
C ASP A 12 1.84 19.46 14.76
N ALA A 13 0.60 19.08 15.06
CA ALA A 13 0.17 17.67 15.03
C ALA A 13 0.29 17.00 13.64
N SER A 14 0.29 17.81 12.57
CA SER A 14 0.45 17.34 11.19
C SER A 14 1.89 17.39 10.68
N VAL A 15 2.87 17.78 11.51
CA VAL A 15 4.28 17.84 11.09
C VAL A 15 4.89 16.44 11.11
N LEU A 16 5.25 15.94 9.92
CA LEU A 16 5.90 14.64 9.77
C LEU A 16 7.40 14.74 10.02
N GLU A 17 7.91 14.01 11.02
CA GLU A 17 9.35 13.93 11.31
C GLU A 17 10.11 12.98 10.37
N ARG A 18 9.38 12.04 9.74
CA ARG A 18 9.92 11.00 8.83
C ARG A 18 9.09 10.97 7.55
N ALA A 19 9.74 11.22 6.41
CA ALA A 19 9.11 11.16 5.09
C ALA A 19 10.09 10.60 4.04
N ILE A 20 9.60 9.73 3.16
CA ILE A 20 10.40 9.16 2.06
C ILE A 20 10.86 10.30 1.14
N GLY A 21 12.14 10.31 0.78
CA GLY A 21 12.74 11.32 -0.12
C GLY A 21 13.27 12.58 0.57
N SER A 22 13.09 12.74 1.88
CA SER A 22 13.64 13.87 2.64
C SER A 22 15.11 13.69 3.05
N LYS A 23 15.55 12.44 3.24
CA LYS A 23 16.91 12.04 3.62
C LYS A 23 17.33 10.80 2.80
N PRO A 24 18.64 10.59 2.57
CA PRO A 24 19.12 9.43 1.82
C PRO A 24 18.81 8.10 2.53
N ASP A 25 18.79 8.10 3.86
CA ASP A 25 18.45 6.96 4.69
C ASP A 25 17.13 7.22 5.43
N ILE A 26 16.28 6.19 5.49
CA ILE A 26 15.02 6.20 6.23
C ILE A 26 14.97 5.00 7.16
N GLU A 27 14.70 5.26 8.43
CA GLU A 27 14.37 4.22 9.40
C GLU A 27 12.95 3.70 9.08
N ILE A 28 12.72 2.39 9.14
CA ILE A 28 11.41 1.77 8.88
C ILE A 28 11.03 0.91 10.08
N ASP A 29 9.82 1.09 10.57
CA ASP A 29 9.30 0.32 11.69
C ASP A 29 8.64 -0.97 11.15
N ILE A 30 9.20 -2.13 11.53
CA ILE A 30 8.67 -3.44 11.12
C ILE A 30 7.99 -4.09 12.33
N ARG A 31 6.72 -4.49 12.17
CA ARG A 31 5.96 -5.23 13.18
C ARG A 31 5.45 -6.54 12.61
N ASN A 32 5.58 -7.61 13.40
CA ASN A 32 5.05 -8.93 13.06
C ASN A 32 3.92 -9.26 14.04
N GLU A 33 2.71 -9.46 13.52
CA GLU A 33 1.52 -9.79 14.31
C GLU A 33 0.92 -11.09 13.81
N LEU A 34 0.48 -11.95 14.73
CA LEU A 34 -0.22 -13.20 14.41
C LEU A 34 -1.71 -12.93 14.27
N LEU A 35 -2.24 -13.08 13.05
CA LEU A 35 -3.66 -12.91 12.76
C LEU A 35 -4.46 -14.16 13.13
N LYS A 36 -5.63 -13.96 13.72
CA LYS A 36 -6.63 -15.00 14.01
C LYS A 36 -7.84 -14.84 13.09
N ASP A 37 -8.55 -15.94 12.87
CA ASP A 37 -9.76 -15.96 12.05
C ASP A 37 -10.79 -14.94 12.58
N GLY A 38 -11.20 -14.01 11.72
CA GLY A 38 -12.09 -12.90 12.05
C GLY A 38 -11.40 -11.55 12.29
N ASP A 39 -10.07 -11.51 12.36
CA ASP A 39 -9.33 -10.26 12.54
C ASP A 39 -9.41 -9.36 11.30
N ALA A 40 -9.30 -8.06 11.55
CA ALA A 40 -9.32 -7.03 10.51
C ALA A 40 -8.13 -6.08 10.68
N ILE A 41 -7.43 -5.82 9.58
CA ILE A 41 -6.34 -4.85 9.50
C ILE A 41 -6.85 -3.64 8.73
N LEU A 42 -6.81 -2.48 9.37
CA LEU A 42 -7.16 -1.20 8.77
C LEU A 42 -5.89 -0.38 8.56
N LEU A 43 -5.60 -0.02 7.32
CA LEU A 43 -4.62 1.00 6.96
C LEU A 43 -5.40 2.23 6.50
N CYS A 44 -5.05 3.40 7.01
CA CYS A 44 -5.70 4.65 6.63
C CYS A 44 -4.72 5.81 6.65
N SER A 45 -5.02 6.85 5.87
CA SER A 45 -4.36 8.14 5.99
C SER A 45 -4.86 8.90 7.23
N ASP A 46 -4.10 9.92 7.63
CA ASP A 46 -4.52 10.94 8.60
C ASP A 46 -5.83 11.63 8.23
N GLY A 47 -6.17 11.70 6.94
CA GLY A 47 -7.49 12.11 6.48
C GLY A 47 -8.66 11.28 7.02
N LEU A 48 -8.45 10.04 7.50
CA LEU A 48 -9.48 9.29 8.24
C LEU A 48 -9.38 9.56 9.74
N SER A 49 -8.22 9.28 10.35
CA SER A 49 -8.05 9.30 11.81
C SER A 49 -8.10 10.70 12.42
N GLY A 50 -7.86 11.75 11.64
CA GLY A 50 -8.03 13.14 12.05
C GLY A 50 -9.49 13.57 12.21
N TYR A 51 -10.42 12.92 11.49
CA TYR A 51 -11.85 13.27 11.49
C TYR A 51 -12.74 12.20 12.11
N VAL A 52 -12.26 10.96 12.24
CA VAL A 52 -13.01 9.83 12.78
C VAL A 52 -12.24 9.23 13.95
N THR A 53 -12.91 9.14 15.10
CA THR A 53 -12.32 8.60 16.34
C THR A 53 -12.20 7.09 16.32
N ASP A 54 -11.25 6.53 17.08
CA ASP A 54 -11.06 5.07 17.19
C ASP A 54 -12.34 4.32 17.57
N GLY A 55 -13.16 4.87 18.48
CA GLY A 55 -14.44 4.26 18.85
C GLY A 55 -15.47 4.24 17.72
N GLN A 56 -15.47 5.26 16.85
CA GLN A 56 -16.31 5.28 15.65
C GLN A 56 -15.80 4.28 14.62
N ILE A 57 -14.48 4.21 14.42
CA ILE A 57 -13.85 3.22 13.54
C ILE A 57 -14.21 1.81 14.00
N GLU A 58 -14.06 1.51 15.29
CA GLU A 58 -14.42 0.22 15.89
C GLU A 58 -15.90 -0.09 15.67
N SER A 59 -16.80 0.87 15.90
CA SER A 59 -18.23 0.68 15.67
C SER A 59 -18.55 0.33 14.22
N VAL A 60 -17.87 0.95 13.25
CA VAL A 60 -18.07 0.66 11.83
C VAL A 60 -17.48 -0.70 11.46
N LEU A 61 -16.30 -1.05 11.97
CA LEU A 61 -15.69 -2.37 11.74
C LEU A 61 -16.52 -3.52 12.32
N ARG A 62 -17.18 -3.29 13.46
CA ARG A 62 -18.12 -4.25 14.08
C ARG A 62 -19.50 -4.27 13.44
N SER A 63 -19.82 -3.31 12.57
CA SER A 63 -21.12 -3.26 11.92
C SER A 63 -21.32 -4.44 10.95
N ARG A 64 -22.58 -4.81 10.69
CA ARG A 64 -22.88 -5.83 9.69
C ARG A 64 -22.79 -5.20 8.30
N GLY A 65 -21.99 -5.81 7.43
CA GLY A 65 -21.79 -5.35 6.07
C GLY A 65 -20.57 -5.97 5.40
N THR A 66 -20.47 -5.88 4.09
CA THR A 66 -19.28 -6.35 3.36
C THR A 66 -18.05 -5.49 3.71
N VAL A 67 -16.84 -5.98 3.43
CA VAL A 67 -15.60 -5.19 3.56
C VAL A 67 -15.73 -3.87 2.80
N ARG A 68 -16.34 -3.91 1.60
CA ARG A 68 -16.60 -2.74 0.77
C ARG A 68 -17.51 -1.73 1.45
N GLU A 69 -18.68 -2.16 1.93
CA GLU A 69 -19.62 -1.28 2.64
C GLU A 69 -18.96 -0.67 3.88
N THR A 70 -18.16 -1.45 4.59
CA THR A 70 -17.42 -0.98 5.78
C THR A 70 -16.45 0.15 5.39
N THR A 71 -15.68 -0.02 4.32
CA THR A 71 -14.76 1.03 3.83
C THR A 71 -15.49 2.26 3.31
N GLU A 72 -16.60 2.08 2.59
CA GLU A 72 -17.42 3.20 2.09
C GLU A 72 -18.03 4.00 3.25
N ASN A 73 -18.48 3.32 4.30
CA ASN A 73 -19.00 3.96 5.51
C ASN A 73 -17.90 4.73 6.27
N LEU A 74 -16.68 4.21 6.36
CA LEU A 74 -15.55 4.91 6.99
C LEU A 74 -15.21 6.20 6.23
N VAL A 75 -15.11 6.12 4.89
CA VAL A 75 -14.83 7.30 4.06
C VAL A 75 -15.95 8.33 4.18
N LYS A 76 -17.21 7.89 4.11
CA LYS A 76 -18.36 8.78 4.28
C LYS A 76 -18.34 9.48 5.64
N LEU A 77 -18.02 8.75 6.70
CA LEU A 77 -17.96 9.31 8.05
C LEU A 77 -16.86 10.37 8.18
N ALA A 78 -15.72 10.19 7.53
CA ALA A 78 -14.65 11.20 7.48
C ALA A 78 -15.09 12.47 6.75
N LEU A 79 -15.76 12.31 5.60
CA LEU A 79 -16.29 13.41 4.80
C LEU A 79 -17.37 14.19 5.58
N ASP A 80 -18.30 13.47 6.23
CA ASP A 80 -19.38 14.07 7.03
C ASP A 80 -18.85 14.86 8.24
N ASN A 81 -17.67 14.49 8.78
CA ASN A 81 -17.03 15.16 9.91
C ASN A 81 -16.12 16.34 9.54
N GLY A 82 -15.93 16.64 8.25
CA GLY A 82 -15.18 17.80 7.80
C GLY A 82 -14.56 17.66 6.42
N GLY A 83 -14.04 16.48 6.07
CA GLY A 83 -13.63 16.14 4.70
C GLY A 83 -12.61 17.06 4.02
N ASN A 84 -11.82 17.82 4.77
CA ASN A 84 -10.89 18.82 4.18
C ASN A 84 -9.55 18.22 3.72
N ASP A 85 -9.39 16.90 3.78
CA ASP A 85 -8.16 16.19 3.43
C ASP A 85 -8.45 14.93 2.62
N ASN A 86 -7.42 14.41 1.95
CA ASN A 86 -7.50 13.19 1.16
C ASN A 86 -7.66 11.96 2.06
N VAL A 87 -8.82 11.33 1.97
CA VAL A 87 -9.15 10.13 2.75
C VAL A 87 -8.80 8.88 1.95
N THR A 88 -7.83 8.11 2.42
CA THR A 88 -7.48 6.79 1.86
C THR A 88 -7.67 5.72 2.92
N VAL A 89 -8.36 4.62 2.55
CA VAL A 89 -8.66 3.51 3.47
C VAL A 89 -8.45 2.18 2.76
N GLN A 90 -7.72 1.27 3.41
CA GLN A 90 -7.57 -0.12 2.99
C GLN A 90 -7.94 -1.03 4.17
N LEU A 91 -8.92 -1.90 3.94
CA LEU A 91 -9.35 -2.89 4.92
C LEU A 91 -9.01 -4.30 4.41
N ILE A 92 -8.35 -5.08 5.26
CA ILE A 92 -8.01 -6.49 5.00
C ILE A 92 -8.69 -7.31 6.09
N GLN A 93 -9.52 -8.26 5.70
CA GLN A 93 -10.15 -9.19 6.63
C GLN A 93 -9.48 -10.56 6.50
N TYR A 94 -9.05 -11.10 7.63
CA TYR A 94 -8.39 -12.41 7.68
C TYR A 94 -9.36 -13.48 8.18
N GLY A 95 -9.44 -14.59 7.44
CA GLY A 95 -10.28 -15.72 7.79
C GLY A 95 -11.75 -15.57 7.40
N THR A 96 -12.57 -16.50 7.88
CA THR A 96 -14.01 -16.46 7.63
C THR A 96 -14.61 -15.41 8.55
N ARG A 97 -15.15 -14.33 7.97
CA ARG A 97 -15.97 -13.42 8.77
C ARG A 97 -17.10 -14.27 9.35
N ARG A 98 -17.14 -14.41 10.69
CA ARG A 98 -18.36 -14.91 11.32
C ARG A 98 -19.45 -13.96 10.89
N GLU A 99 -20.27 -14.37 9.91
CA GLU A 99 -21.63 -13.87 9.81
C GLU A 99 -22.21 -14.14 11.19
N THR A 100 -22.19 -13.13 12.05
CA THR A 100 -22.83 -13.22 13.35
C THR A 100 -24.27 -13.61 13.05
N GLN A 101 -24.62 -14.84 13.40
CA GLN A 101 -26.00 -15.28 13.56
C GLN A 101 -26.76 -14.10 14.14
N ALA A 102 -27.88 -13.78 13.50
CA ALA A 102 -28.73 -12.66 13.84
C ALA A 102 -28.98 -12.59 15.36
N VAL A 103 -28.20 -11.79 16.07
CA VAL A 103 -28.61 -11.22 17.35
C VAL A 103 -29.80 -10.35 16.99
N ARG A 104 -30.97 -10.81 17.43
CA ARG A 104 -32.30 -10.26 17.09
C ARG A 104 -32.64 -8.98 17.84
N ASP A 105 -31.81 -8.45 18.73
CA ASP A 105 -32.20 -7.35 19.62
C ASP A 105 -31.09 -6.33 19.91
N THR A 106 -30.58 -5.62 18.90
CA THR A 106 -29.90 -4.34 19.16
C THR A 106 -30.36 -3.29 18.16
N GLN A 107 -31.02 -2.27 18.69
CA GLN A 107 -31.50 -1.11 17.95
C GLN A 107 -30.36 -0.42 17.17
N PRO A 108 -30.65 0.21 16.03
CA PRO A 108 -29.65 0.97 15.28
C PRO A 108 -29.04 2.07 16.16
N VAL A 109 -27.72 2.03 16.33
CA VAL A 109 -26.96 3.09 16.99
C VAL A 109 -27.07 4.33 16.12
N LYS A 110 -27.78 5.34 16.62
CA LYS A 110 -27.91 6.65 16.00
C LYS A 110 -26.58 7.37 16.14
N LEU A 111 -25.75 7.30 15.10
CA LEU A 111 -24.52 8.08 14.99
C LEU A 111 -24.92 9.56 14.88
N THR A 112 -24.70 10.33 15.94
CA THR A 112 -24.91 11.79 15.89
C THR A 112 -23.61 12.46 15.43
N PRO A 113 -23.60 13.13 14.26
CA PRO A 113 -22.48 13.99 13.88
C PRO A 113 -22.34 15.16 14.87
N LYS A 114 -21.10 15.60 15.09
CA LYS A 114 -20.76 16.78 15.91
C LYS A 114 -21.47 18.01 15.32
N PRO A 115 -22.27 18.77 16.09
CA PRO A 115 -23.10 19.83 15.52
C PRO A 115 -22.28 21.04 15.07
N ALA A 116 -22.53 21.49 13.83
CA ALA A 116 -22.06 22.78 13.31
C ALA A 116 -22.94 23.94 13.86
N PRO A 117 -22.38 25.15 14.07
CA PRO A 117 -23.12 26.29 14.64
C PRO A 117 -24.19 26.86 13.67
N ALA A 118 -25.35 27.24 14.21
CA ALA A 118 -26.56 27.59 13.45
C ALA A 118 -26.62 29.05 12.94
N PRO A 119 -27.30 29.33 11.80
CA PRO A 119 -27.58 30.68 11.31
C PRO A 119 -28.86 31.30 11.92
N ARG A 120 -28.87 32.63 12.09
CA ARG A 120 -29.97 33.41 12.70
C ARG A 120 -31.08 33.77 11.71
N ARG A 121 -32.35 33.72 12.15
CA ARG A 121 -33.56 34.18 11.42
C ARG A 121 -34.17 35.42 12.08
N PHE A 122 -34.69 36.34 11.26
CA PHE A 122 -35.53 37.49 11.68
C PHE A 122 -37.03 37.15 11.54
N PRO A 123 -37.94 37.70 12.38
CA PRO A 123 -39.38 37.45 12.27
C PRO A 123 -40.15 38.53 11.48
N ALA A 124 -41.25 38.10 10.85
CA ALA A 124 -42.22 38.92 10.12
C ALA A 124 -43.34 39.47 11.05
N GLN A 125 -43.90 40.64 10.72
CA GLN A 125 -45.07 41.24 11.39
C GLN A 125 -46.34 41.09 10.55
N ARG A 126 -47.49 40.92 11.23
CA ARG A 126 -48.85 40.77 10.70
C ARG A 126 -49.69 42.04 10.95
N GLU A 127 -50.66 42.24 10.05
CA GLU A 127 -51.66 43.31 9.97
C GLU A 127 -52.73 43.29 11.07
N GLY A 128 -53.39 44.44 11.29
CA GLY A 128 -54.65 44.58 12.02
C GLY A 128 -55.50 45.74 11.49
N ALA A 129 -56.81 45.49 11.33
CA ALA A 129 -57.89 46.49 11.20
C ALA A 129 -58.68 46.51 12.53
N PRO A 130 -59.52 47.54 12.90
CA PRO A 130 -60.93 47.56 12.41
C PRO A 130 -61.76 48.89 12.52
N ARG A 131 -62.98 48.85 11.91
CA ARG A 131 -64.33 49.31 12.35
C ARG A 131 -64.80 50.80 12.41
N ARG A 132 -65.79 51.05 11.52
CA ARG A 132 -67.06 51.85 11.48
C ARG A 132 -67.57 52.63 12.71
N THR A 133 -68.22 53.78 12.42
CA THR A 133 -69.35 54.37 13.20
C THR A 133 -70.41 55.03 12.30
N LEU A 134 -71.61 55.23 12.87
CA LEU A 134 -72.95 55.42 12.28
C LEU A 134 -73.52 56.85 12.53
N ALA A 135 -74.70 57.09 11.91
CA ALA A 135 -75.79 58.05 12.26
C ALA A 135 -75.76 59.45 11.60
N ALA A 136 -76.86 60.16 11.32
CA ALA A 136 -78.30 59.91 11.12
C ALA A 136 -78.98 61.28 10.76
N PHE A 137 -80.24 61.23 10.28
CA PHE A 137 -81.31 62.27 10.27
C PHE A 137 -81.59 63.12 9.01
N ALA A 138 -82.88 63.46 8.91
CA ALA A 138 -83.74 63.66 7.74
C ALA A 138 -84.02 65.13 7.36
N ILE A 139 -84.62 65.37 6.19
CA ILE A 139 -85.93 66.05 5.98
C ILE A 139 -86.15 66.43 4.48
N ALA A 140 -87.38 66.18 4.00
CA ALA A 140 -88.12 66.76 2.86
C ALA A 140 -87.51 66.70 1.43
N GLY A 141 -88.21 66.34 0.35
CA GLY A 141 -89.65 66.22 0.12
C GLY A 141 -90.06 66.66 -1.30
N ILE A 142 -89.26 67.47 -2.03
CA ILE A 142 -89.66 67.99 -3.36
C ILE A 142 -88.49 67.99 -4.38
N VAL A 143 -87.66 66.94 -4.39
CA VAL A 143 -86.62 66.71 -5.44
C VAL A 143 -86.70 65.27 -6.02
N ALA A 144 -87.74 64.51 -5.64
CA ALA A 144 -87.78 63.05 -5.81
C ALA A 144 -87.87 62.55 -7.26
N ALA A 145 -88.31 63.36 -8.23
CA ALA A 145 -88.47 62.92 -9.62
C ALA A 145 -87.20 63.09 -10.48
N SER A 146 -86.42 64.15 -10.24
CA SER A 146 -85.14 64.40 -10.93
C SER A 146 -83.98 63.68 -10.24
N ALA A 147 -84.03 63.51 -8.92
CA ALA A 147 -83.07 62.69 -8.19
C ALA A 147 -83.24 61.19 -8.48
N ALA A 148 -84.46 60.67 -8.70
CA ALA A 148 -84.64 59.25 -9.02
C ALA A 148 -84.16 58.87 -10.42
N THR A 149 -84.31 59.75 -11.41
CA THR A 149 -83.79 59.54 -12.77
C THR A 149 -82.28 59.71 -12.84
N LEU A 150 -81.71 60.70 -12.14
CA LEU A 150 -80.26 60.83 -11.97
C LEU A 150 -79.67 59.74 -11.07
N PHE A 151 -80.40 59.24 -10.07
CA PHE A 151 -79.97 58.13 -9.21
C PHE A 151 -80.10 56.80 -9.92
N LEU A 152 -81.11 56.56 -10.76
CA LEU A 152 -81.17 55.36 -11.61
C LEU A 152 -80.15 55.42 -12.74
N PHE A 153 -79.87 56.60 -13.30
CA PHE A 153 -78.79 56.79 -14.29
C PHE A 153 -77.40 56.71 -13.64
N TRP A 154 -77.21 57.25 -12.43
CA TRP A 154 -76.00 57.10 -11.63
C TRP A 154 -75.86 55.66 -11.15
N ASN A 155 -76.93 54.98 -10.73
CA ASN A 155 -76.94 53.58 -10.31
C ASN A 155 -76.73 52.64 -11.50
N ALA A 156 -77.23 52.96 -12.70
CA ALA A 156 -76.97 52.21 -13.94
C ALA A 156 -75.58 52.50 -14.55
N ARG A 157 -74.98 53.66 -14.24
CA ARG A 157 -73.60 54.01 -14.61
C ARG A 157 -72.57 53.59 -13.56
N ASN A 158 -73.02 53.32 -12.33
CA ASN A 158 -72.23 52.91 -11.17
C ASN A 158 -72.49 51.45 -10.76
N THR A 159 -73.36 50.72 -11.47
CA THR A 159 -73.33 49.25 -11.52
C THR A 159 -72.00 48.85 -12.12
N GLY A 160 -71.12 48.37 -11.26
CA GLY A 160 -69.72 48.08 -11.53
C GLY A 160 -69.45 46.95 -12.51
N GLU A 161 -70.37 46.56 -13.38
CA GLU A 161 -70.15 45.48 -14.36
C GLU A 161 -69.09 45.83 -15.40
N LEU A 162 -68.91 47.11 -15.74
CA LEU A 162 -67.85 47.56 -16.65
C LEU A 162 -66.49 47.78 -15.95
N ARG A 163 -66.48 47.99 -14.62
CA ARG A 163 -65.25 48.15 -13.83
C ARG A 163 -64.67 46.80 -13.42
N THR A 164 -65.50 45.86 -12.98
CA THR A 164 -65.07 44.48 -12.65
C THR A 164 -64.64 43.70 -13.89
N ALA A 165 -65.24 43.95 -15.06
CA ALA A 165 -64.78 43.39 -16.32
C ALA A 165 -63.41 43.95 -16.74
N ARG A 166 -63.18 45.27 -16.60
CA ARG A 166 -61.90 45.92 -16.95
C ARG A 166 -60.77 45.66 -15.95
N GLU A 167 -61.08 45.49 -14.68
CA GLU A 167 -60.13 45.05 -13.65
C GLU A 167 -59.86 43.54 -13.77
N GLY A 168 -60.88 42.76 -14.13
CA GLY A 168 -60.76 41.34 -14.46
C GLY A 168 -59.87 41.08 -15.67
N THR A 169 -59.99 41.87 -16.75
CA THR A 169 -59.12 41.76 -17.92
C THR A 169 -57.69 42.19 -17.62
N LYS A 170 -57.47 43.26 -16.85
CA LYS A 170 -56.12 43.65 -16.39
C LYS A 170 -55.48 42.59 -15.49
N SER A 171 -56.26 41.97 -14.60
CA SER A 171 -55.82 40.84 -13.77
C SER A 171 -55.50 39.60 -14.62
N LEU A 172 -56.26 39.33 -15.68
CA LEU A 172 -56.01 38.24 -16.61
C LEU A 172 -54.77 38.49 -17.47
N GLU A 173 -54.57 39.70 -17.98
CA GLU A 173 -53.36 40.10 -18.70
C GLU A 173 -52.12 40.01 -17.81
N GLN A 174 -52.20 40.44 -16.54
CA GLN A 174 -51.10 40.28 -15.58
C GLN A 174 -50.80 38.80 -15.29
N LYS A 175 -51.82 37.96 -15.11
CA LYS A 175 -51.63 36.51 -14.93
C LYS A 175 -51.05 35.85 -16.18
N LEU A 176 -51.46 36.29 -17.38
CA LEU A 176 -50.92 35.79 -18.65
C LEU A 176 -49.47 36.22 -18.85
N GLN A 177 -49.13 37.48 -18.55
CA GLN A 177 -47.75 37.98 -18.60
C GLN A 177 -46.86 37.25 -17.58
N ALA A 178 -47.33 37.03 -16.35
CA ALA A 178 -46.60 36.26 -15.34
C ALA A 178 -46.40 34.79 -15.77
N ALA A 179 -47.42 34.18 -16.39
CA ALA A 179 -47.32 32.81 -16.91
C ALA A 179 -46.33 32.70 -18.08
N ASN A 180 -46.32 33.69 -18.98
CA ASN A 180 -45.37 33.73 -20.09
C ASN A 180 -43.94 33.98 -19.60
N ALA A 181 -43.74 34.89 -18.64
CA ALA A 181 -42.44 35.13 -18.04
C ALA A 181 -41.90 33.88 -17.29
N ALA A 182 -42.76 33.18 -16.55
CA ALA A 182 -42.39 31.92 -15.90
C ALA A 182 -42.04 30.82 -16.91
N LYS A 183 -42.72 30.77 -18.05
CA LYS A 183 -42.40 29.84 -19.15
C LYS A 183 -41.06 30.16 -19.79
N ASP A 184 -40.74 31.44 -19.99
CA ASP A 184 -39.45 31.87 -20.54
C ASP A 184 -38.30 31.60 -19.56
N GLU A 185 -38.53 31.77 -18.26
CA GLU A 185 -37.56 31.46 -17.22
C GLU A 185 -37.32 29.95 -17.10
N ALA A 186 -38.38 29.13 -17.18
CA ALA A 186 -38.26 27.68 -17.25
C ALA A 186 -37.53 27.21 -18.52
N ALA A 187 -37.72 27.89 -19.65
CA ALA A 187 -37.01 27.59 -20.89
C ALA A 187 -35.49 27.87 -20.76
N LYS A 188 -35.11 28.98 -20.12
CA LYS A 188 -33.70 29.31 -19.83
C LYS A 188 -33.06 28.29 -18.89
N GLN A 189 -33.77 27.88 -17.82
CA GLN A 189 -33.29 26.85 -16.90
C GLN A 189 -33.09 25.49 -17.61
N ALA A 190 -33.99 25.13 -18.52
CA ALA A 190 -33.88 23.90 -19.31
C ALA A 190 -32.70 23.94 -20.30
N GLU A 191 -32.32 25.11 -20.81
CA GLU A 191 -31.15 25.28 -21.66
C GLU A 191 -29.84 25.10 -20.87
N ILE A 192 -29.73 25.74 -19.70
CA ILE A 192 -28.58 25.61 -18.79
C ILE A 192 -28.36 24.15 -18.42
N LEU A 193 -29.42 23.44 -18.00
CA LEU A 193 -29.34 22.01 -17.65
C LEU A 193 -28.91 21.14 -18.84
N ARG A 194 -29.29 21.50 -20.07
CA ARG A 194 -28.86 20.77 -21.29
C ARG A 194 -27.38 20.99 -21.59
N GLU A 195 -26.86 22.19 -21.38
CA GLU A 195 -25.42 22.46 -21.52
C GLU A 195 -24.60 21.71 -20.47
N GLU A 196 -25.04 21.70 -19.21
CA GLU A 196 -24.40 20.93 -18.14
C GLU A 196 -24.40 19.43 -18.44
N LEU A 197 -25.53 18.88 -18.91
CA LEU A 197 -25.62 17.48 -19.35
C LEU A 197 -24.69 17.17 -20.53
N ARG A 198 -24.55 18.09 -21.49
CA ARG A 198 -23.58 17.94 -22.59
C ARG A 198 -22.14 17.97 -22.09
N ALA A 199 -21.80 18.90 -21.22
CA ALA A 199 -20.47 19.00 -20.62
C ALA A 199 -20.14 17.74 -19.81
N ALA A 200 -21.08 17.25 -19.00
CA ALA A 200 -20.95 16.00 -18.26
C ALA A 200 -20.77 14.79 -19.20
N GLY A 201 -21.53 14.72 -20.29
CA GLY A 201 -21.40 13.66 -21.30
C GLY A 201 -20.05 13.69 -22.03
N GLN A 202 -19.53 14.87 -22.37
CA GLN A 202 -18.20 15.01 -22.96
C GLN A 202 -17.10 14.63 -21.98
N SER A 203 -17.19 15.08 -20.73
CA SER A 203 -16.26 14.70 -19.66
C SER A 203 -16.24 13.19 -19.48
N ALA A 204 -17.41 12.53 -19.38
CA ALA A 204 -17.50 11.08 -19.23
C ALA A 204 -16.88 10.32 -20.42
N LYS A 205 -17.07 10.83 -21.65
CA LYS A 205 -16.47 10.25 -22.85
C LYS A 205 -14.94 10.36 -22.82
N THR A 206 -14.41 11.55 -22.50
CA THR A 206 -12.97 11.76 -22.37
C THR A 206 -12.36 10.90 -21.27
N THR A 207 -13.00 10.79 -20.11
CA THR A 207 -12.56 9.88 -19.03
C THR A 207 -12.54 8.43 -19.50
N THR A 208 -13.56 7.99 -20.24
CA THR A 208 -13.63 6.63 -20.78
C THR A 208 -12.51 6.36 -21.79
N ASP A 209 -12.21 7.32 -22.66
CA ASP A 209 -11.15 7.19 -23.67
C ASP A 209 -9.76 7.18 -23.03
N ASN A 210 -9.54 7.98 -21.97
CA ASN A 210 -8.31 7.95 -21.17
C ASN A 210 -8.14 6.61 -20.47
N LEU A 211 -9.18 6.10 -19.79
CA LEU A 211 -9.14 4.80 -19.13
C LEU A 211 -8.87 3.66 -20.12
N LYS A 212 -9.45 3.71 -21.33
CA LYS A 212 -9.14 2.72 -22.38
C LYS A 212 -7.67 2.78 -22.82
N LYS A 213 -7.09 3.99 -22.88
CA LYS A 213 -5.67 4.17 -23.24
C LYS A 213 -4.77 3.59 -22.15
N GLU A 214 -5.04 3.88 -20.88
CA GLU A 214 -4.32 3.33 -19.73
C GLU A 214 -4.45 1.81 -19.65
N LEU A 215 -5.64 1.26 -19.92
CA LEU A 215 -5.85 -0.19 -19.97
C LEU A 215 -4.98 -0.85 -21.05
N ARG A 216 -4.85 -0.22 -22.22
CA ARG A 216 -4.00 -0.72 -23.31
C ARG A 216 -2.53 -0.70 -22.93
N THR A 217 -2.05 0.36 -22.30
CA THR A 217 -0.65 0.45 -21.86
C THR A 217 -0.35 -0.57 -20.77
N ALA A 218 -1.23 -0.70 -19.76
CA ALA A 218 -1.08 -1.68 -18.70
C ALA A 218 -1.08 -3.13 -19.24
N ASN A 219 -1.94 -3.43 -20.22
CA ASN A 219 -1.95 -4.75 -20.84
C ASN A 219 -0.67 -5.03 -21.64
N ALA A 220 -0.12 -4.05 -22.35
CA ALA A 220 1.15 -4.20 -23.07
C ALA A 220 2.33 -4.42 -22.12
N GLU A 221 2.36 -3.70 -20.99
CA GLU A 221 3.36 -3.89 -19.93
C GLU A 221 3.26 -5.28 -19.30
N LYS A 222 2.03 -5.75 -19.04
CA LYS A 222 1.79 -7.10 -18.54
C LYS A 222 2.29 -8.17 -19.51
N GLU A 223 2.02 -8.03 -20.81
CA GLU A 223 2.52 -8.97 -21.82
C GLU A 223 4.06 -9.00 -21.88
N LYS A 224 4.69 -7.83 -21.78
CA LYS A 224 6.16 -7.73 -21.72
C LYS A 224 6.71 -8.44 -20.47
N ALA A 225 6.13 -8.18 -19.30
CA ALA A 225 6.55 -8.80 -18.05
C ALA A 225 6.40 -10.33 -18.07
N VAL A 226 5.35 -10.85 -18.73
CA VAL A 226 5.17 -12.30 -18.94
C VAL A 226 6.30 -12.87 -19.80
N LYS A 227 6.65 -12.22 -20.91
CA LYS A 227 7.76 -12.64 -21.78
C LYS A 227 9.11 -12.61 -21.05
N ASP A 228 9.39 -11.53 -20.32
CA ASP A 228 10.61 -11.39 -19.52
C ASP A 228 10.69 -12.49 -18.45
N GLY A 229 9.55 -12.83 -17.82
CA GLY A 229 9.45 -13.94 -16.87
C GLY A 229 9.72 -15.32 -17.49
N GLU A 230 9.26 -15.57 -18.72
CA GLU A 230 9.59 -16.81 -19.45
C GLU A 230 11.07 -16.88 -19.85
N GLU A 231 11.67 -15.76 -20.27
CA GLU A 231 13.09 -15.66 -20.58
C GLU A 231 13.94 -15.99 -19.34
N LEU A 232 13.62 -15.39 -18.19
CA LEU A 232 14.28 -15.67 -16.91
C LEU A 232 14.14 -17.13 -16.48
N LYS A 233 12.99 -17.76 -16.71
CA LYS A 233 12.83 -19.20 -16.43
C LYS A 233 13.75 -20.05 -17.30
N LYS A 234 13.92 -19.72 -18.58
CA LYS A 234 14.86 -20.41 -19.48
C LYS A 234 16.30 -20.23 -19.00
N GLN A 235 16.70 -19.01 -18.64
CA GLN A 235 18.03 -18.72 -18.10
C GLN A 235 18.30 -19.46 -16.77
N LEU A 236 17.29 -19.55 -15.89
CA LEU A 236 17.41 -20.31 -14.65
C LEU A 236 17.59 -21.80 -14.92
N ALA A 237 16.89 -22.36 -15.91
CA ALA A 237 17.03 -23.76 -16.28
C ALA A 237 18.42 -24.07 -16.84
N THR A 238 18.96 -23.22 -17.72
CA THR A 238 20.31 -23.38 -18.27
C THR A 238 21.38 -23.24 -17.18
N ALA A 239 21.24 -22.24 -16.29
CA ALA A 239 22.16 -22.05 -15.16
C ALA A 239 22.13 -23.23 -14.18
N LYS A 240 20.94 -23.80 -13.89
CA LYS A 240 20.84 -25.02 -13.06
C LYS A 240 21.54 -26.21 -13.71
N GLN A 241 21.38 -26.37 -15.02
CA GLN A 241 22.02 -27.48 -15.74
C GLN A 241 23.54 -27.33 -15.77
N SER A 242 24.07 -26.12 -16.02
CA SER A 242 25.52 -25.88 -15.99
C SER A 242 26.11 -26.00 -14.58
N ALA A 243 25.37 -25.61 -13.55
CA ALA A 243 25.77 -25.82 -12.16
C ALA A 243 25.81 -27.33 -11.81
N LYS A 244 24.81 -28.09 -12.25
CA LYS A 244 24.76 -29.55 -12.04
C LYS A 244 25.94 -30.26 -12.69
N THR A 245 26.24 -29.97 -13.96
CA THR A 245 27.38 -30.59 -14.66
C THR A 245 28.72 -30.20 -14.05
N SER A 246 28.84 -28.95 -13.58
CA SER A 246 30.04 -28.50 -12.87
C SER A 246 30.22 -29.22 -11.53
N ALA A 247 29.14 -29.40 -10.76
CA ALA A 247 29.17 -30.16 -9.51
C ALA A 247 29.55 -31.63 -9.74
N GLU A 248 29.00 -32.28 -10.77
CA GLU A 248 29.36 -33.65 -11.14
C GLU A 248 30.85 -33.78 -11.53
N LYS A 249 31.40 -32.77 -12.23
CA LYS A 249 32.82 -32.73 -12.60
C LYS A 249 33.71 -32.59 -11.36
N ILE A 250 33.35 -31.70 -10.44
CA ILE A 250 34.08 -31.50 -9.17
C ILE A 250 34.05 -32.79 -8.34
N GLN A 251 32.89 -33.46 -8.26
CA GLN A 251 32.77 -34.73 -7.53
C GLN A 251 33.67 -35.82 -8.10
N LYS A 252 33.74 -35.96 -9.43
CA LYS A 252 34.67 -36.90 -10.07
C LYS A 252 36.13 -36.57 -9.80
N GLN A 253 36.49 -35.28 -9.81
CA GLN A 253 37.85 -34.84 -9.49
C GLN A 253 38.22 -35.13 -8.02
N LEU A 254 37.28 -34.92 -7.09
CA LEU A 254 37.48 -35.24 -5.68
C LEU A 254 37.71 -36.73 -5.47
N GLN A 255 36.87 -37.59 -6.07
CA GLN A 255 37.04 -39.04 -6.02
C GLN A 255 38.39 -39.50 -6.61
N ALA A 256 38.83 -38.87 -7.71
CA ALA A 256 40.14 -39.16 -8.30
C ALA A 256 41.30 -38.73 -7.38
N ALA A 257 41.17 -37.58 -6.73
CA ALA A 257 42.15 -37.09 -5.75
C ALA A 257 42.24 -38.01 -4.52
N ASP A 258 41.09 -38.46 -3.99
CA ASP A 258 41.04 -39.40 -2.87
C ASP A 258 41.68 -40.75 -3.26
N ALA A 259 41.38 -41.28 -4.45
CA ALA A 259 42.01 -42.50 -4.95
C ALA A 259 43.52 -42.36 -5.14
N ALA A 260 43.99 -41.20 -5.63
CA ALA A 260 45.42 -40.92 -5.75
C ALA A 260 46.10 -40.82 -4.38
N LYS A 261 45.44 -40.21 -3.39
CA LYS A 261 45.92 -40.14 -2.01
C LYS A 261 46.07 -41.53 -1.39
N GLU A 262 45.08 -42.41 -1.55
CA GLU A 262 45.17 -43.79 -1.04
C GLU A 262 46.34 -44.56 -1.66
N LYS A 263 46.57 -44.42 -2.98
CA LYS A 263 47.73 -45.00 -3.65
C LYS A 263 49.06 -44.50 -3.08
N ALA A 264 49.18 -43.18 -2.91
CA ALA A 264 50.38 -42.58 -2.32
C ALA A 264 50.61 -43.06 -0.88
N LEU A 265 49.54 -43.22 -0.09
CA LEU A 265 49.63 -43.76 1.28
C LEU A 265 50.10 -45.21 1.29
N THR A 266 49.64 -46.04 0.34
CA THR A 266 50.14 -47.42 0.21
C THR A 266 51.61 -47.47 -0.17
N GLU A 267 52.05 -46.65 -1.12
CA GLU A 267 53.47 -46.57 -1.50
C GLU A 267 54.37 -46.14 -0.33
N VAL A 268 53.94 -45.13 0.44
CA VAL A 268 54.67 -44.70 1.65
C VAL A 268 54.75 -45.81 2.69
N ARG A 269 53.67 -46.60 2.85
CA ARG A 269 53.65 -47.74 3.78
C ARG A 269 54.63 -48.82 3.34
N ASP A 270 54.68 -49.14 2.05
CA ASP A 270 55.58 -50.17 1.51
C ASP A 270 57.05 -49.74 1.62
N LEU A 271 57.37 -48.48 1.29
CA LEU A 271 58.71 -47.93 1.47
C LEU A 271 59.15 -47.96 2.94
N ARG A 272 58.25 -47.66 3.88
CA ARG A 272 58.54 -47.76 5.31
C ARG A 272 58.87 -49.20 5.73
N GLN A 273 58.11 -50.19 5.24
CA GLN A 273 58.41 -51.61 5.52
C GLN A 273 59.77 -52.04 4.97
N GLN A 274 60.13 -51.58 3.76
CA GLN A 274 61.44 -51.85 3.18
C GLN A 274 62.58 -51.22 3.99
N LEU A 275 62.41 -49.99 4.48
CA LEU A 275 63.38 -49.33 5.35
C LEU A 275 63.56 -50.08 6.67
N GLU A 276 62.46 -50.45 7.33
CA GLU A 276 62.51 -51.26 8.56
C GLU A 276 63.21 -52.62 8.33
N GLY A 277 63.03 -53.23 7.16
CA GLY A 277 63.77 -54.42 6.75
C GLY A 277 65.27 -54.18 6.64
N LYS A 278 65.69 -53.17 5.88
CA LYS A 278 67.11 -52.79 5.70
C LYS A 278 67.78 -52.41 7.02
N GLU A 279 67.07 -51.74 7.93
CA GLU A 279 67.58 -51.41 9.26
C GLU A 279 67.86 -52.67 10.08
N ARG A 280 66.98 -53.69 10.03
CA ARG A 280 67.22 -54.99 10.69
C ARG A 280 68.44 -55.69 10.11
N ASP A 281 68.58 -55.69 8.77
CA ASP A 281 69.72 -56.30 8.10
C ASP A 281 71.04 -55.62 8.50
N LEU A 282 71.07 -54.28 8.53
CA LEU A 282 72.21 -53.50 9.00
C LEU A 282 72.56 -53.80 10.46
N GLN A 283 71.55 -53.93 11.34
CA GLN A 283 71.77 -54.30 12.73
C GLN A 283 72.36 -55.71 12.87
N GLN A 284 71.90 -56.68 12.06
CA GLN A 284 72.47 -58.03 12.04
C GLN A 284 73.91 -58.03 11.54
N ALA A 285 74.19 -57.34 10.42
CA ALA A 285 75.54 -57.20 9.88
C ALA A 285 76.50 -56.56 10.90
N ARG A 286 76.04 -55.52 11.62
CA ARG A 286 76.80 -54.90 12.70
C ARG A 286 77.12 -55.88 13.84
N LYS A 287 76.14 -56.68 14.28
CA LYS A 287 76.36 -57.72 15.30
C LYS A 287 77.36 -58.77 14.84
N GLN A 288 77.32 -59.18 13.57
CA GLN A 288 78.29 -60.12 13.00
C GLN A 288 79.71 -59.53 12.98
N LEU A 289 79.86 -58.27 12.56
CA LEU A 289 81.13 -57.53 12.61
C LEU A 289 81.67 -57.40 14.04
N GLU A 290 80.82 -57.12 15.03
CA GLU A 290 81.20 -57.12 16.45
C GLU A 290 81.63 -58.51 16.94
N GLY A 291 81.04 -59.59 16.42
CA GLY A 291 81.46 -60.96 16.69
C GLY A 291 82.84 -61.29 16.11
N VAL A 292 83.09 -60.93 14.85
CA VAL A 292 84.39 -61.16 14.17
C VAL A 292 85.51 -60.34 14.82
N THR A 293 85.25 -59.09 15.19
CA THR A 293 86.24 -58.25 15.89
C THR A 293 86.58 -58.76 17.29
N LYS A 294 85.62 -59.34 18.01
CA LYS A 294 85.88 -60.05 19.28
C LYS A 294 86.70 -61.34 19.06
N ALA A 295 86.43 -62.09 18.00
CA ALA A 295 87.20 -63.29 17.65
C ALA A 295 88.65 -62.97 17.25
N ASN A 296 88.87 -61.87 16.51
CA ASN A 296 90.21 -61.46 16.07
C ASN A 296 91.08 -60.87 17.21
N LYS A 297 90.47 -60.49 18.33
CA LYS A 297 91.18 -60.01 19.54
C LYS A 297 91.69 -61.14 20.45
N ALA A 298 91.39 -62.41 20.12
CA ALA A 298 91.71 -63.59 20.94
C ALA A 298 92.89 -64.44 20.40
N SER A 299 93.68 -63.95 19.44
CA SER A 299 94.86 -64.64 18.90
C SER A 299 96.16 -63.88 19.26
N PRO A 300 97.22 -64.50 19.83
CA PRO A 300 98.39 -63.80 20.34
C PRO A 300 99.47 -63.55 19.26
N ALA A 301 100.29 -62.53 19.53
CA ALA A 301 101.33 -61.95 18.67
C ALA A 301 102.62 -62.78 18.49
N ALA A 302 103.28 -62.57 17.34
CA ALA A 302 104.73 -62.67 17.07
C ALA A 302 104.97 -62.02 15.67
N GLN A 303 106.00 -61.25 15.30
CA GLN A 303 107.30 -60.86 15.86
C GLN A 303 107.83 -59.64 15.05
N GLU A 304 108.94 -59.06 15.52
CA GLU A 304 109.54 -57.75 15.18
C GLU A 304 110.19 -57.57 13.76
N THR A 305 110.47 -56.29 13.48
CA THR A 305 111.07 -55.48 12.36
C THR A 305 112.46 -55.92 11.79
N PRO A 306 113.17 -55.27 10.79
CA PRO A 306 113.18 -53.84 10.33
C PRO A 306 113.51 -53.59 8.80
N PRO A 307 114.17 -52.49 8.32
CA PRO A 307 113.55 -51.42 7.50
C PRO A 307 114.18 -51.17 6.09
N ALA A 308 113.49 -50.48 5.16
CA ALA A 308 114.13 -49.63 4.12
C ALA A 308 113.15 -48.81 3.23
N LYS A 309 113.45 -47.50 3.14
CA LYS A 309 113.38 -46.54 2.00
C LYS A 309 112.07 -46.35 1.19
N GLY A 310 111.59 -45.10 1.17
CA GLY A 310 110.65 -44.55 0.17
C GLY A 310 111.30 -44.32 -1.22
N PRO A 311 110.75 -43.46 -2.12
CA PRO A 311 109.73 -42.43 -1.89
C PRO A 311 108.64 -42.25 -3.00
N THR A 312 107.77 -41.25 -2.77
CA THR A 312 107.06 -40.37 -3.74
C THR A 312 105.88 -40.89 -4.60
N GLY A 313 104.77 -40.13 -4.59
CA GLY A 313 103.80 -40.11 -5.70
C GLY A 313 102.37 -39.68 -5.38
N THR A 314 102.14 -38.36 -5.30
CA THR A 314 100.97 -37.60 -5.85
C THR A 314 99.50 -37.99 -5.58
N ALA A 315 98.75 -37.01 -5.04
CA ALA A 315 97.27 -36.84 -5.11
C ALA A 315 96.81 -36.41 -6.54
N PRO A 316 95.54 -35.97 -6.85
CA PRO A 316 94.29 -35.85 -6.07
C PRO A 316 92.96 -36.17 -6.84
N ALA A 317 91.81 -35.78 -6.23
CA ALA A 317 90.55 -35.26 -6.83
C ALA A 317 89.46 -36.27 -7.30
N ALA A 318 88.26 -36.27 -6.72
CA ALA A 318 87.11 -35.35 -6.85
C ALA A 318 86.13 -35.74 -7.98
N GLY A 319 84.82 -35.76 -7.68
CA GLY A 319 83.79 -36.03 -8.69
C GLY A 319 82.37 -36.06 -8.12
N ALA A 320 81.84 -34.89 -7.80
CA ALA A 320 80.41 -34.64 -7.71
C ALA A 320 79.75 -34.81 -9.09
N LYS A 321 78.48 -35.26 -9.14
CA LYS A 321 77.58 -34.92 -10.25
C LYS A 321 76.11 -34.98 -9.82
N GLU A 322 75.54 -33.78 -9.73
CA GLU A 322 74.12 -33.47 -9.93
C GLU A 322 73.69 -33.75 -11.38
N GLY A 323 72.38 -33.85 -11.59
CA GLY A 323 71.69 -33.85 -12.87
C GLY A 323 70.25 -34.34 -12.67
N SER A 324 69.31 -33.42 -12.44
CA SER A 324 68.45 -32.76 -13.46
C SER A 324 67.23 -33.62 -13.78
#